data_AF-A0A2S9F0E5-F1
#
_entry.id   AF-A0A2S9F0E5-F1
#
_cell.length_a   1.000
_cell.length_b   1.000
_cell.length_c   1.000
_cell.angle_alpha   90.00
_cell.angle_beta   90.00
_cell.angle_gamma   90.00
#
_symmetry.space_group_name_H-M   'P 1'
#
loop_
_entity.id
_entity.type
_entity.pdbx_description
1 polymer ?
#
loop_
_entity_poly.entity_id
_entity_poly.type
_entity_poly.pdbx_seq_one_letter_code
_entity_poly.pdbx_strand_id
1 'polypeptide(L)'
;MKVRADDIAAYTAVDDTLVLAAVSSPAEEALLNDWLHRQRSAHPDSKIEVLKLPADDDPAPAVLAQLVELLQADEDRSVVPVRVFWIPGGLPTRSKVVALLSGRDTYCPPKALQHRILKRDPSRARVVAGEPAKVSELRQRWSETTVAENPREFARFVIRRAILAIERVELRLLGPEYKSPQLIKPEVLASARFREGLEKIPGATIEQAGEMLDELGTGWSRFSVDLIPSMGRAIFSRGFDPNIDYDRAEVEQ
;
A
#
# COMPACT_ATOMS: atom_id res chain seq x y z
N MET A 1 15.77 -11.83 17.34
CA MET A 1 14.37 -11.99 17.80
C MET A 1 13.48 -11.99 16.56
N LYS A 2 12.84 -13.11 16.19
CA LYS A 2 11.93 -13.13 15.02
C LYS A 2 10.65 -12.42 15.42
N VAL A 3 10.47 -11.17 14.98
CA VAL A 3 9.20 -10.45 15.08
C VAL A 3 8.14 -11.35 14.41
N ARG A 4 7.10 -11.77 15.14
CA ARG A 4 6.05 -12.59 14.53
C ARG A 4 5.25 -11.68 13.61
N ALA A 5 4.78 -12.23 12.49
CA ALA A 5 4.00 -11.45 11.54
C ALA A 5 2.67 -10.92 12.14
N ASP A 6 2.22 -11.51 13.25
CA ASP A 6 1.08 -11.04 14.05
C ASP A 6 1.44 -9.79 14.89
N ASP A 7 2.69 -9.65 15.33
CA ASP A 7 3.18 -8.48 16.07
C ASP A 7 3.28 -7.23 15.17
N ILE A 8 3.45 -7.44 13.85
CA ILE A 8 3.58 -6.37 12.84
C ILE A 8 2.20 -5.74 12.50
N ALA A 9 1.10 -6.43 12.80
CA ALA A 9 -0.27 -6.04 12.45
C ALA A 9 -1.10 -5.52 13.64
N ALA A 10 -0.54 -5.53 14.85
CA ALA A 10 -1.25 -5.17 16.07
C ALA A 10 -1.33 -3.65 16.24
N TYR A 11 -2.27 -3.03 15.52
CA TYR A 11 -2.80 -1.74 15.95
C TYR A 11 -3.66 -1.94 17.21
N THR A 12 -3.39 -1.12 18.23
CA THR A 12 -4.19 -1.02 19.45
C THR A 12 -4.93 0.31 19.36
N ALA A 13 -6.26 0.29 19.38
CA ALA A 13 -7.05 1.51 19.27
C ALA A 13 -6.80 2.44 20.46
N VAL A 14 -6.75 3.75 20.18
CA VAL A 14 -6.68 4.79 21.22
C VAL A 14 -7.89 5.70 21.04
N ASP A 15 -8.58 5.98 22.16
CA ASP A 15 -9.68 6.93 22.39
C ASP A 15 -10.66 7.17 21.21
N ASP A 16 -10.39 8.06 20.27
CA ASP A 16 -11.17 8.23 19.02
C ASP A 16 -10.32 7.90 17.79
N THR A 17 -10.79 6.93 17.00
CA THR A 17 -10.09 6.39 15.83
C THR A 17 -10.94 6.49 14.57
N LEU A 18 -10.38 7.12 13.53
CA LEU A 18 -10.85 7.07 12.16
C LEU A 18 -10.08 6.02 11.36
N VAL A 19 -10.75 4.94 10.97
CA VAL A 19 -10.18 3.90 10.11
C VAL A 19 -10.40 4.27 8.64
N LEU A 20 -9.31 4.42 7.89
CA LEU A 20 -9.34 4.59 6.43
C LEU A 20 -9.13 3.22 5.78
N ALA A 21 -10.22 2.57 5.37
CA ALA A 21 -10.19 1.19 4.90
C ALA A 21 -10.19 1.09 3.36
N ALA A 22 -9.12 0.55 2.78
CA ALA A 22 -9.05 0.18 1.38
C ALA A 22 -9.51 -1.28 1.19
N VAL A 23 -10.77 -1.46 0.79
CA VAL A 23 -11.39 -2.76 0.49
C VAL A 23 -12.19 -2.67 -0.81
N SER A 24 -12.11 -3.70 -1.63
CA SER A 24 -12.61 -3.67 -3.01
C SER A 24 -13.63 -4.76 -3.34
N SER A 25 -13.84 -5.72 -2.44
CA SER A 25 -14.71 -6.88 -2.67
C SER A 25 -15.53 -7.27 -1.43
N PRO A 26 -16.64 -8.01 -1.59
CA PRO A 26 -17.39 -8.56 -0.46
C PRO A 26 -16.56 -9.48 0.45
N ALA A 27 -15.56 -10.18 -0.09
CA ALA A 27 -14.69 -11.04 0.69
C ALA A 27 -13.73 -10.23 1.57
N GLU A 28 -13.20 -9.13 1.04
CA GLU A 28 -12.36 -8.19 1.79
C GLU A 28 -13.17 -7.42 2.83
N GLU A 29 -14.41 -7.05 2.51
CA GLU A 29 -15.33 -6.44 3.47
C GLU A 29 -15.65 -7.36 4.65
N ALA A 30 -15.84 -8.67 4.42
CA ALA A 30 -16.05 -9.62 5.50
C ALA A 30 -14.83 -9.68 6.45
N LEU A 31 -13.61 -9.74 5.90
CA LEU A 31 -12.38 -9.72 6.69
C LEU A 31 -12.21 -8.42 7.49
N LEU A 32 -12.55 -7.28 6.88
CA LEU A 32 -12.55 -5.98 7.56
C LEU A 32 -13.56 -5.96 8.71
N ASN A 33 -14.78 -6.45 8.48
CA ASN A 33 -15.82 -6.50 9.51
C ASN A 33 -15.41 -7.39 10.70
N ASP A 34 -14.81 -8.55 10.43
CA ASP A 34 -14.30 -9.45 11.48
C ASP A 34 -13.15 -8.80 12.27
N TRP A 35 -12.30 -8.03 11.60
CA TRP A 35 -11.24 -7.25 12.27
C TRP A 35 -11.83 -6.12 13.12
N LEU A 36 -12.79 -5.35 12.59
CA LEU A 36 -13.47 -4.27 13.31
C LEU A 36 -14.23 -4.79 14.53
N HIS A 37 -14.89 -5.94 14.41
CA HIS A 37 -15.59 -6.56 15.54
C HIS A 37 -14.61 -6.90 16.67
N ARG A 38 -13.44 -7.48 16.35
CA ARG A 38 -12.40 -7.79 17.33
C ARG A 38 -11.85 -6.52 17.98
N GLN A 39 -11.60 -5.47 17.20
CA GLN A 39 -11.11 -4.19 17.71
C GLN A 39 -12.10 -3.53 18.67
N ARG A 40 -13.38 -3.45 18.29
CA ARG A 40 -14.45 -2.92 19.16
C ARG A 40 -14.65 -3.74 20.43
N SER A 41 -14.45 -5.05 20.36
CA SER A 41 -14.56 -5.94 21.53
C SER A 41 -13.38 -5.78 22.49
N ALA A 42 -12.18 -5.53 21.96
CA ALA A 42 -10.97 -5.29 22.75
C ALA A 42 -10.92 -3.87 23.35
N HIS A 43 -11.55 -2.91 22.68
CA HIS A 43 -11.55 -1.49 23.05
C HIS A 43 -12.98 -0.93 23.08
N PRO A 44 -13.81 -1.31 24.08
CA PRO A 44 -15.21 -0.92 24.14
C PRO A 44 -15.43 0.58 24.35
N ASP A 45 -14.49 1.25 25.00
CA ASP A 45 -14.55 2.69 25.28
C ASP A 45 -14.07 3.54 24.09
N SER A 46 -13.46 2.92 23.07
CA SER A 46 -12.93 3.64 21.91
C SER A 46 -13.99 3.83 20.84
N LYS A 47 -14.08 5.07 20.32
CA LYS A 47 -14.96 5.39 19.20
C LYS A 47 -14.26 5.04 17.88
N ILE A 48 -14.74 4.01 17.19
CA ILE A 48 -14.17 3.57 15.90
C ILE A 48 -15.14 3.87 14.76
N GLU A 49 -14.86 4.95 14.01
CA GLU A 49 -15.53 5.23 12.74
C GLU A 49 -14.69 4.73 11.57
N VAL A 50 -15.36 4.39 10.46
CA VAL A 50 -14.72 3.76 9.30
C VAL A 50 -15.15 4.50 8.05
N LEU A 51 -14.16 4.98 7.30
CA LEU A 51 -14.34 5.48 5.95
C LEU A 51 -13.74 4.49 4.96
N LYS A 52 -14.55 3.97 4.05
CA LYS A 52 -14.08 3.11 2.97
C LYS A 52 -13.51 3.98 1.83
N LEU A 53 -12.27 3.71 1.46
CA LEU A 53 -11.61 4.31 0.32
C LEU A 53 -11.57 3.30 -0.84
N PRO A 54 -11.65 3.76 -2.09
CA PRO A 54 -11.32 2.90 -3.23
C PRO A 54 -9.88 2.39 -3.10
N ALA A 55 -9.65 1.14 -3.48
CA ALA A 55 -8.33 0.51 -3.34
C ALA A 55 -7.30 1.07 -4.33
N ASP A 56 -7.74 1.37 -5.56
CA ASP A 56 -6.87 1.65 -6.72
C ASP A 56 -7.26 2.92 -7.50
N ASP A 57 -8.34 3.62 -7.13
CA ASP A 57 -8.89 4.77 -7.86
C ASP A 57 -8.86 6.07 -7.01
N ASP A 58 -8.97 7.23 -7.66
CA ASP A 58 -9.19 8.50 -6.96
C ASP A 58 -10.56 8.45 -6.23
N PRO A 59 -10.65 8.80 -4.95
CA PRO A 59 -11.92 8.85 -4.23
C PRO A 59 -12.94 9.74 -4.93
N ALA A 60 -14.17 9.24 -5.03
CA ALA A 60 -15.30 10.02 -5.51
C ALA A 60 -15.47 11.31 -4.68
N PRO A 61 -15.92 12.43 -5.27
CA PRO A 61 -16.04 13.71 -4.56
C PRO A 61 -16.84 13.65 -3.26
N ALA A 62 -17.85 12.78 -3.18
CA ALA A 62 -18.65 12.56 -1.97
C ALA A 62 -17.84 11.90 -0.85
N VAL A 63 -17.02 10.90 -1.16
CA VAL A 63 -16.13 10.23 -0.19
C VAL A 63 -15.08 11.21 0.31
N LEU A 64 -14.55 12.05 -0.58
CA LEU A 64 -13.60 13.08 -0.20
C LEU A 64 -14.23 14.15 0.70
N ALA A 65 -15.46 14.58 0.42
CA ALA A 65 -16.20 15.52 1.27
C ALA A 65 -16.45 14.92 2.66
N GLN A 66 -16.86 13.66 2.73
CA GLN A 66 -17.03 12.95 3.99
C GLN A 66 -15.71 12.87 4.78
N LEU A 67 -14.58 12.60 4.10
CA LEU A 67 -13.28 12.60 4.76
C LEU A 67 -12.93 13.98 5.34
N VAL A 68 -13.22 15.06 4.62
CA VAL A 68 -13.00 16.42 5.13
C VAL A 68 -13.78 16.65 6.43
N GLU A 69 -15.07 16.29 6.47
CA GLU A 69 -15.90 16.42 7.67
C GLU A 69 -15.32 15.62 8.84
N LEU A 70 -14.94 14.36 8.60
CA LEU A 70 -14.37 13.46 9.61
C LEU A 70 -13.02 13.97 10.17
N LEU A 71 -12.22 14.62 9.33
CA LEU A 71 -10.93 15.22 9.72
C LEU A 71 -11.06 16.59 10.38
N GLN A 72 -12.22 17.25 10.27
CA GLN A 72 -12.49 18.53 10.94
C GLN A 72 -13.18 18.35 12.30
N ALA A 73 -13.78 17.19 12.54
CA ALA A 73 -14.52 16.91 13.76
C ALA A 73 -13.66 16.98 15.04
N ASP A 74 -12.43 16.46 14.97
CA ASP A 74 -11.50 16.43 16.11
C ASP A 74 -10.05 16.33 15.61
N GLU A 75 -9.18 17.21 16.14
CA GLU A 75 -7.75 17.24 15.80
C GLU A 75 -6.92 16.20 16.59
N ASP A 76 -7.41 15.73 17.73
CA ASP A 76 -6.75 14.70 18.53
C ASP A 76 -7.07 13.27 18.05
N ARG A 77 -8.04 13.14 17.14
CA ARG A 77 -8.44 11.89 16.52
C ARG A 77 -7.27 11.17 15.86
N SER A 78 -7.16 9.87 16.09
CA SER A 78 -6.18 9.02 15.42
C SER A 78 -6.69 8.54 14.07
N VAL A 79 -5.90 8.71 13.00
CA VAL A 79 -6.18 8.18 11.67
C VAL A 79 -5.38 6.90 11.45
N VAL A 80 -6.07 5.81 11.14
CA VAL A 80 -5.48 4.47 10.98
C VAL A 80 -5.79 3.94 9.59
N PRO A 81 -4.79 3.77 8.74
CA PRO A 81 -5.02 3.24 7.41
C PRO A 81 -5.04 1.70 7.45
N VAL A 82 -6.05 1.10 6.85
CA VAL A 82 -6.28 -0.35 6.90
C VAL A 82 -6.51 -0.89 5.49
N ARG A 83 -5.92 -2.04 5.16
CA ARG A 83 -6.12 -2.74 3.88
C ARG A 83 -6.12 -4.25 4.09
N VAL A 84 -6.78 -4.99 3.20
CA VAL A 84 -6.63 -6.44 3.12
C VAL A 84 -5.40 -6.79 2.29
N PHE A 85 -4.44 -7.46 2.92
CA PHE A 85 -3.23 -7.97 2.29
C PHE A 85 -3.42 -9.44 1.91
N TRP A 86 -3.28 -9.74 0.61
CA TRP A 86 -3.28 -11.10 0.09
C TRP A 86 -1.87 -11.69 0.14
N ILE A 87 -1.73 -12.77 0.90
CA ILE A 87 -0.48 -13.53 0.98
C ILE A 87 -0.35 -14.35 -0.31
N PRO A 88 0.78 -14.26 -1.03
CA PRO A 88 0.99 -15.07 -2.21
C PRO A 88 0.99 -16.55 -1.80
N GLY A 89 0.08 -17.32 -2.37
CA GLY A 89 0.05 -18.76 -2.12
C GLY A 89 1.33 -19.35 -2.68
N GLY A 90 2.14 -19.98 -1.84
CA GLY A 90 3.33 -20.71 -2.28
C GLY A 90 2.94 -21.76 -3.31
N LEU A 91 2.99 -21.40 -4.59
CA LEU A 91 2.76 -22.33 -5.68
C LEU A 91 4.05 -23.13 -5.93
N PRO A 92 3.95 -24.43 -6.28
CA PRO A 92 5.10 -25.18 -6.78
C PRO A 92 5.79 -24.40 -7.89
N THR A 93 7.12 -24.45 -7.98
CA THR A 93 7.92 -23.59 -8.88
C THR A 93 7.47 -23.67 -10.35
N ARG A 94 7.01 -24.85 -10.80
CA ARG A 94 6.45 -25.05 -12.16
C ARG A 94 5.06 -24.40 -12.33
N SER A 95 4.27 -24.35 -11.26
CA SER A 95 2.94 -23.72 -11.22
C SER A 95 3.01 -22.20 -11.13
N LYS A 96 4.10 -21.64 -10.57
CA LYS A 96 4.35 -20.20 -10.56
C LYS A 96 4.38 -19.63 -11.97
N VAL A 97 5.09 -20.28 -12.90
CA VAL A 97 5.19 -19.86 -14.30
C VAL A 97 3.82 -19.89 -14.99
N VAL A 98 3.03 -20.95 -14.79
CA VAL A 98 1.69 -21.06 -15.39
C VAL A 98 0.72 -20.03 -14.79
N ALA A 99 0.75 -19.81 -13.48
CA ALA A 99 -0.09 -18.82 -12.80
C ALA A 99 0.27 -17.38 -13.22
N LEU A 100 1.56 -17.09 -13.39
CA LEU A 100 2.06 -15.84 -13.95
C LEU A 100 1.62 -15.64 -15.40
N LEU A 101 1.81 -16.63 -16.27
CA LEU A 101 1.38 -16.56 -17.66
C LEU A 101 -0.14 -16.44 -17.82
N SER A 102 -0.91 -16.92 -16.83
CA SER A 102 -2.37 -16.80 -16.81
C SER A 102 -2.88 -15.42 -16.37
N GLY A 103 -1.98 -14.46 -16.08
CA GLY A 103 -2.37 -13.10 -15.64
C GLY A 103 -3.06 -13.07 -14.28
N ARG A 104 -2.89 -14.11 -13.45
CA ARG A 104 -3.45 -14.13 -12.10
C ARG A 104 -2.49 -13.42 -11.16
N ASP A 105 -2.70 -12.13 -10.94
CA ASP A 105 -1.99 -11.42 -9.89
C ASP A 105 -2.27 -12.13 -8.56
N THR A 106 -1.20 -12.67 -7.97
CA THR A 106 -1.29 -13.45 -6.73
C THR A 106 -1.44 -12.52 -5.52
N TYR A 107 -1.05 -11.26 -5.67
CA TYR A 107 -1.17 -10.20 -4.67
C TYR A 107 -2.51 -9.44 -4.77
N CYS A 108 -3.20 -9.55 -5.90
CA CYS A 108 -4.57 -9.05 -6.09
C CYS A 108 -5.42 -10.09 -6.86
N PRO A 109 -5.86 -11.17 -6.19
CA PRO A 109 -6.65 -12.20 -6.86
C PRO A 109 -7.99 -11.64 -7.36
N PRO A 110 -8.51 -12.11 -8.53
CA PRO A 110 -9.78 -11.65 -9.07
C PRO A 110 -10.91 -11.77 -8.05
N LYS A 111 -11.72 -10.71 -7.89
CA LYS A 111 -12.79 -10.60 -6.87
C LYS A 111 -13.71 -11.82 -6.80
N ALA A 112 -14.08 -12.37 -7.96
CA ALA A 112 -14.93 -13.56 -8.06
C ALA A 112 -14.31 -14.85 -7.45
N LEU A 113 -12.98 -14.93 -7.38
CA LEU A 113 -12.25 -16.08 -6.83
C LEU A 113 -11.93 -15.94 -5.34
N GLN A 114 -11.92 -14.71 -4.82
CA GLN A 114 -11.47 -14.40 -3.46
C GLN A 114 -12.21 -15.23 -2.40
N HIS A 115 -13.54 -15.29 -2.47
CA HIS A 115 -14.34 -16.08 -1.51
C HIS A 115 -13.97 -17.58 -1.53
N ARG A 116 -13.76 -18.15 -2.73
CA ARG A 116 -13.36 -19.56 -2.87
C ARG A 116 -11.96 -19.80 -2.33
N ILE A 117 -11.03 -18.87 -2.56
CA ILE A 117 -9.66 -18.93 -2.03
C ILE A 117 -9.70 -18.95 -0.51
N LEU A 118 -10.43 -18.02 0.13
CA LEU A 118 -10.53 -17.94 1.60
C LEU A 118 -11.24 -19.14 2.22
N LYS A 119 -12.27 -19.68 1.55
CA LYS A 119 -12.93 -20.91 2.02
C LYS A 119 -11.98 -22.11 2.04
N ARG A 120 -11.04 -22.18 1.09
CA ARG A 120 -10.06 -23.26 1.00
C ARG A 120 -8.89 -23.04 1.96
N ASP A 121 -8.41 -21.81 2.06
CA ASP A 121 -7.27 -21.42 2.87
C ASP A 121 -7.48 -19.99 3.39
N PRO A 122 -8.00 -19.83 4.62
CA PRO A 122 -8.22 -18.53 5.24
C PRO A 122 -6.92 -17.74 5.45
N SER A 123 -5.76 -18.42 5.53
CA SER A 123 -4.46 -17.78 5.72
C SER A 123 -4.02 -16.96 4.50
N ARG A 124 -4.71 -17.08 3.37
CA ARG A 124 -4.39 -16.37 2.11
C ARG A 124 -4.65 -14.88 2.16
N ALA A 125 -5.40 -14.37 3.11
CA ALA A 125 -5.56 -12.94 3.29
C ALA A 125 -5.64 -12.57 4.77
N ARG A 126 -5.18 -11.34 5.08
CA ARG A 126 -5.29 -10.77 6.41
C ARG A 126 -5.47 -9.27 6.32
N VAL A 127 -6.12 -8.70 7.33
CA VAL A 127 -6.19 -7.25 7.50
C VAL A 127 -4.86 -6.74 8.05
N VAL A 128 -4.32 -5.70 7.42
CA VAL A 128 -3.10 -5.01 7.82
C VAL A 128 -3.45 -3.57 8.15
N ALA A 129 -2.98 -3.10 9.31
CA ALA A 129 -3.09 -1.71 9.72
C ALA A 129 -1.72 -1.03 9.59
N GLY A 130 -1.69 0.13 8.95
CA GLY A 130 -0.53 1.00 8.92
C GLY A 130 -0.32 1.71 10.26
N GLU A 131 0.82 2.40 10.36
CA GLU A 131 1.13 3.22 11.53
C GLU A 131 0.07 4.34 11.69
N PRO A 132 -0.52 4.50 12.89
CA PRO A 132 -1.48 5.56 13.17
C PRO A 132 -0.81 6.94 13.17
N ALA A 133 -1.57 7.99 12.89
CA ALA A 133 -1.14 9.37 13.07
C ALA A 133 -2.30 10.24 13.55
N LYS A 134 -2.04 11.21 14.44
CA LYS A 134 -3.08 12.16 14.84
C LYS A 134 -3.41 13.14 13.72
N VAL A 135 -4.65 13.62 13.66
CA VAL A 135 -5.07 14.65 12.69
C VAL A 135 -4.22 15.92 12.84
N SER A 136 -3.93 16.36 14.07
CA SER A 136 -3.05 17.50 14.37
C SER A 136 -1.64 17.33 13.80
N GLU A 137 -1.03 16.16 13.99
CA GLU A 137 0.29 15.83 13.43
C GLU A 137 0.29 15.80 11.89
N LEU A 138 -0.78 15.24 11.29
CA LEU A 138 -0.95 15.24 9.84
C LEU A 138 -1.12 16.66 9.30
N ARG A 139 -1.87 17.52 10.00
CA ARG A 139 -2.09 18.92 9.64
C ARG A 139 -0.79 19.72 9.73
N GLN A 140 -0.01 19.53 10.79
CA GLN A 140 1.30 20.15 10.94
C GLN A 140 2.21 19.78 9.77
N ARG A 141 2.40 18.48 9.49
CA ARG A 141 3.24 18.01 8.38
C ARG A 141 2.77 18.53 7.02
N TRP A 142 1.46 18.64 6.82
CA TRP A 142 0.90 19.19 5.59
C TRP A 142 1.27 20.67 5.43
N SER A 143 1.10 21.48 6.48
CA SER A 143 1.45 22.91 6.46
C SER A 143 2.93 23.17 6.21
N GLU A 144 3.81 22.27 6.68
CA GLU A 144 5.26 22.36 6.44
C GLU A 144 5.66 22.01 5.01
N THR A 145 4.85 21.23 4.28
CA THR A 145 5.23 20.65 2.97
C THR A 145 4.49 21.27 1.79
N THR A 146 3.33 21.89 2.04
CA THR A 146 2.37 22.29 1.00
C THR A 146 1.89 23.73 1.21
N VAL A 147 1.71 24.48 0.12
CA VAL A 147 1.19 25.87 0.13
C VAL A 147 -0.35 25.93 0.09
N ALA A 148 -1.01 24.81 -0.18
CA ALA A 148 -2.47 24.77 -0.28
C ALA A 148 -3.12 24.91 1.10
N GLU A 149 -4.16 25.75 1.19
CA GLU A 149 -4.99 25.91 2.40
C GLU A 149 -6.37 25.23 2.26
N ASN A 150 -6.55 24.41 1.22
CA ASN A 150 -7.83 23.77 0.92
C ASN A 150 -8.04 22.49 1.74
N PRO A 151 -9.15 22.36 2.51
CA PRO A 151 -9.47 21.14 3.24
C PRO A 151 -9.50 19.86 2.39
N ARG A 152 -9.89 19.95 1.11
CA ARG A 152 -9.86 18.81 0.17
C ARG A 152 -8.44 18.36 -0.16
N GLU A 153 -7.51 19.30 -0.27
CA GLU A 153 -6.08 18.99 -0.48
C GLU A 153 -5.46 18.37 0.77
N PHE A 154 -5.87 18.82 1.95
CA PHE A 154 -5.50 18.14 3.20
C PHE A 154 -6.01 16.70 3.23
N ALA A 155 -7.28 16.46 2.89
CA ALA A 155 -7.84 15.11 2.82
C ALA A 155 -7.07 14.21 1.82
N ARG A 156 -6.71 14.73 0.65
CA ARG A 156 -5.83 14.02 -0.31
C ARG A 156 -4.45 13.73 0.25
N PHE A 157 -3.85 14.67 0.98
CA PHE A 157 -2.59 14.45 1.68
C PHE A 157 -2.71 13.32 2.71
N VAL A 158 -3.78 13.29 3.51
CA VAL A 158 -4.04 12.21 4.46
C VAL A 158 -4.15 10.86 3.76
N ILE A 159 -4.84 10.77 2.62
CA ILE A 159 -4.92 9.55 1.81
C ILE A 159 -3.53 9.09 1.33
N ARG A 160 -2.69 10.00 0.82
CA ARG A 160 -1.31 9.65 0.40
C ARG A 160 -0.48 9.13 1.57
N ARG A 161 -0.56 9.77 2.73
CA ARG A 161 0.15 9.32 3.94
C ARG A 161 -0.37 7.97 4.43
N ALA A 162 -1.67 7.74 4.35
CA ALA A 162 -2.32 6.46 4.65
C ALA A 162 -1.78 5.33 3.76
N ILE A 163 -1.70 5.55 2.45
CA ILE A 163 -1.15 4.58 1.50
C ILE A 163 0.32 4.28 1.85
N LEU A 164 1.16 5.29 2.05
CA LEU A 164 2.58 5.11 2.42
C LEU A 164 2.75 4.33 3.74
N ALA A 165 1.87 4.56 4.72
CA ALA A 165 1.92 3.87 6.00
C ALA A 165 1.59 2.38 5.85
N ILE A 166 0.58 2.03 5.05
CA ILE A 166 0.25 0.64 4.72
C ILE A 166 1.41 -0.01 3.95
N GLU A 167 1.94 0.65 2.93
CA GLU A 167 3.05 0.12 2.12
C GLU A 167 4.28 -0.21 2.95
N ARG A 168 4.61 0.61 3.97
CA ARG A 168 5.70 0.29 4.90
C ARG A 168 5.46 -1.00 5.67
N VAL A 169 4.22 -1.31 6.00
CA VAL A 169 3.89 -2.58 6.67
C VAL A 169 3.98 -3.72 5.66
N GLU A 170 3.40 -3.57 4.47
CA GLU A 170 3.45 -4.59 3.43
C GLU A 170 4.89 -4.90 2.99
N LEU A 171 5.77 -3.90 2.91
CA LEU A 171 7.20 -4.09 2.64
C LEU A 171 7.90 -4.90 3.74
N ARG A 172 7.56 -4.67 5.01
CA ARG A 172 8.07 -5.49 6.14
C ARG A 172 7.60 -6.94 6.07
N LEU A 173 6.43 -7.18 5.48
CA LEU A 173 5.88 -8.52 5.28
C LEU A 173 6.48 -9.24 4.07
N LEU A 174 6.79 -8.51 3.00
CA LEU A 174 7.24 -9.07 1.73
C LEU A 174 8.76 -9.17 1.60
N GLY A 175 9.50 -8.15 2.06
CA GLY A 175 10.95 -8.04 1.86
C GLY A 175 11.35 -6.82 1.01
N PRO A 176 12.61 -6.37 1.11
CA PRO A 176 13.11 -5.15 0.46
C PRO A 176 13.01 -5.15 -1.08
N GLU A 177 13.02 -6.33 -1.71
CA GLU A 177 12.91 -6.52 -3.16
C GLU A 177 11.57 -6.04 -3.75
N TYR A 178 10.53 -5.89 -2.91
CA TYR A 178 9.21 -5.41 -3.31
C TYR A 178 9.02 -3.90 -3.12
N LYS A 179 10.09 -3.15 -2.82
CA LYS A 179 10.03 -1.69 -2.68
C LYS A 179 9.80 -1.04 -4.05
N SER A 180 8.65 -0.41 -4.23
CA SER A 180 8.26 0.27 -5.47
C SER A 180 7.77 1.70 -5.17
N PRO A 181 8.17 2.71 -5.95
CA PRO A 181 7.77 4.10 -5.71
C PRO A 181 6.37 4.42 -6.28
N GLN A 182 5.28 4.16 -5.53
CA GLN A 182 3.91 4.32 -6.04
C GLN A 182 3.32 5.75 -5.92
N LEU A 183 3.99 6.68 -5.23
CA LEU A 183 3.44 8.02 -4.93
C LEU A 183 4.37 9.19 -5.27
N ILE A 184 5.44 8.97 -6.04
CA ILE A 184 6.39 10.04 -6.39
C ILE A 184 5.66 11.21 -7.06
N LYS A 185 4.94 10.95 -8.15
CA LYS A 185 4.24 11.99 -8.90
C LYS A 185 3.30 12.83 -8.03
N PRO A 186 2.31 12.25 -7.33
CA PRO A 186 1.36 13.07 -6.58
C PRO A 186 1.99 13.77 -5.36
N GLU A 187 3.07 13.25 -4.78
CA GLU A 187 3.82 13.94 -3.70
C GLU A 187 4.63 15.12 -4.25
N VAL A 188 5.32 14.94 -5.37
CA VAL A 188 6.14 15.99 -6.00
C VAL A 188 5.26 17.14 -6.48
N LEU A 189 4.15 16.86 -7.16
CA LEU A 189 3.23 17.89 -7.66
C LEU A 189 2.50 18.65 -6.53
N ALA A 190 2.39 18.08 -5.34
CA ALA A 190 1.78 18.70 -4.16
C ALA A 190 2.80 19.47 -3.28
N SER A 191 4.10 19.35 -3.56
CA SER A 191 5.16 19.98 -2.77
C SER A 191 5.27 21.48 -3.06
N ALA A 192 5.33 22.29 -2.00
CA ALA A 192 5.58 23.73 -2.07
C ALA A 192 6.90 24.04 -2.78
N ARG A 193 7.98 23.40 -2.32
CA ARG A 193 9.33 23.55 -2.87
C ARG A 193 9.40 23.24 -4.37
N PHE A 194 8.67 22.20 -4.81
CA PHE A 194 8.64 21.85 -6.23
C PHE A 194 7.96 22.94 -7.07
N ARG A 195 6.81 23.45 -6.61
CA ARG A 195 6.06 24.52 -7.29
C ARG A 195 6.86 25.82 -7.35
N GLU A 196 7.48 26.23 -6.25
CA GLU A 196 8.37 27.40 -6.21
C GLU A 196 9.59 27.25 -7.14
N GLY A 197 10.09 26.02 -7.30
CA GLY A 197 11.15 25.71 -8.26
C GLY A 197 10.67 25.82 -9.71
N LEU A 198 9.47 25.32 -9.99
CA LEU A 198 8.85 25.34 -11.31
C LEU A 198 8.58 26.77 -11.80
N GLU A 199 8.12 27.65 -10.92
CA GLU A 199 7.86 29.07 -11.23
C GLU A 199 9.12 29.83 -11.70
N LYS A 200 10.31 29.35 -11.34
CA LYS A 200 11.59 29.96 -11.76
C LYS A 200 11.99 29.56 -13.18
N ILE A 201 11.28 28.62 -13.81
CA ILE A 201 11.59 28.09 -15.13
C ILE A 201 10.63 28.70 -16.15
N PRO A 202 11.10 29.53 -17.10
CA PRO A 202 10.25 30.16 -18.10
C PRO A 202 9.50 29.12 -18.95
N GLY A 203 8.17 29.23 -19.01
CA GLY A 203 7.32 28.36 -19.82
C GLY A 203 7.01 26.99 -19.22
N ALA A 204 7.48 26.69 -18.01
CA ALA A 204 7.17 25.43 -17.33
C ALA A 204 5.74 25.44 -16.75
N THR A 205 5.05 24.31 -16.86
CA THR A 205 3.68 24.12 -16.32
C THR A 205 3.61 22.87 -15.44
N ILE A 206 2.65 22.85 -14.52
CA ILE A 206 2.45 21.72 -13.59
C ILE A 206 2.04 20.48 -14.37
N GLU A 207 1.24 20.66 -15.42
CA GLU A 207 0.76 19.61 -16.31
C GLU A 207 1.91 18.92 -17.03
N GLN A 208 2.80 19.69 -17.68
CA GLN A 208 3.98 19.14 -18.37
C GLN A 208 4.94 18.46 -17.39
N ALA A 209 5.15 19.04 -16.21
CA ALA A 209 5.94 18.40 -15.17
C ALA A 209 5.32 17.06 -14.74
N GLY A 210 3.99 16.97 -14.70
CA GLY A 210 3.26 15.74 -14.42
C GLY A 210 3.48 14.65 -15.46
N GLU A 211 3.46 15.00 -16.75
CA GLU A 211 3.76 14.06 -17.86
C GLU A 211 5.21 13.56 -17.79
N MET A 212 6.17 14.46 -17.54
CA MET A 212 7.58 14.07 -17.38
C MET A 212 7.78 13.13 -16.17
N LEU A 213 7.04 13.33 -15.09
CA LEU A 213 7.08 12.43 -13.93
C LEU A 213 6.48 11.05 -14.23
N ASP A 214 5.53 10.94 -15.17
CA ASP A 214 5.04 9.64 -15.64
C ASP A 214 6.13 8.89 -16.42
N GLU A 215 6.91 9.59 -17.26
CA GLU A 215 8.03 9.01 -18.01
C GLU A 215 9.17 8.55 -17.09
N LEU A 216 9.45 9.30 -16.02
CA LEU A 216 10.46 8.95 -15.02
C LEU A 216 9.98 7.86 -14.05
N GLY A 217 8.68 7.55 -14.04
CA GLY A 217 8.08 6.53 -13.20
C GLY A 217 8.59 5.13 -13.55
N THR A 218 9.54 4.63 -12.77
CA THR A 218 10.08 3.26 -12.93
C THR A 218 9.37 2.22 -12.06
N GLY A 219 8.12 2.49 -11.67
CA GLY A 219 7.39 1.62 -10.75
C GLY A 219 7.09 0.25 -11.35
N TRP A 220 7.70 -0.81 -10.78
CA TRP A 220 7.35 -2.19 -11.11
C TRP A 220 6.20 -2.66 -10.22
N SER A 221 5.25 -3.41 -10.79
CA SER A 221 4.23 -4.11 -10.01
C SER A 221 4.87 -5.26 -9.21
N ARG A 222 4.29 -5.62 -8.06
CA ARG A 222 4.77 -6.76 -7.24
C ARG A 222 4.78 -8.07 -8.03
N PHE A 223 3.75 -8.25 -8.86
CA PHE A 223 3.67 -9.36 -9.80
C PHE A 223 4.85 -9.37 -10.78
N SER A 224 5.25 -8.21 -11.31
CA SER A 224 6.38 -8.12 -12.24
C SER A 224 7.72 -8.46 -11.56
N VAL A 225 7.88 -8.08 -10.28
CA VAL A 225 9.06 -8.44 -9.46
C VAL A 225 9.23 -9.97 -9.37
N ASP A 226 8.13 -10.74 -9.30
CA ASP A 226 8.18 -12.20 -9.30
C ASP A 226 8.30 -12.79 -10.73
N LEU A 227 7.67 -12.15 -11.72
CA LEU A 227 7.62 -12.63 -13.10
C LEU A 227 8.97 -12.59 -13.79
N ILE A 228 9.65 -11.45 -13.80
CA ILE A 228 10.87 -11.30 -14.58
C ILE A 228 11.97 -12.29 -14.18
N PRO A 229 12.29 -12.49 -12.88
CA PRO A 229 13.30 -13.46 -12.49
C PRO A 229 12.90 -14.90 -12.84
N SER A 230 11.61 -15.24 -12.70
CA SER A 230 11.13 -16.60 -13.02
C SER A 230 11.19 -16.90 -14.52
N MET A 231 10.82 -15.93 -15.36
CA MET A 231 10.90 -16.02 -16.81
C MET A 231 12.36 -16.05 -17.28
N GLY A 232 13.20 -15.16 -16.75
CA GLY A 232 14.64 -15.15 -17.02
C GLY A 232 15.27 -16.49 -16.70
N ARG A 233 14.99 -17.06 -15.52
CA ARG A 233 15.49 -18.39 -15.15
C ARG A 233 15.03 -19.46 -16.16
N ALA A 234 13.76 -19.47 -16.57
CA ALA A 234 13.24 -20.48 -17.50
C ALA A 234 13.84 -20.40 -18.92
N ILE A 235 14.17 -19.18 -19.38
CA ILE A 235 14.78 -18.95 -20.69
C ILE A 235 16.28 -19.23 -20.63
N PHE A 236 16.99 -18.65 -19.67
CA PHE A 236 18.44 -18.71 -19.61
C PHE A 236 18.97 -20.04 -19.07
N SER A 237 18.25 -20.76 -18.21
CA SER A 237 18.70 -22.08 -17.72
C SER A 237 18.77 -23.16 -18.80
N ARG A 238 18.35 -22.86 -20.04
CA ARG A 238 18.48 -23.78 -21.19
C ARG A 238 19.82 -23.63 -21.92
N GLY A 239 20.52 -22.51 -21.73
CA GLY A 239 21.80 -22.21 -22.41
C GLY A 239 23.03 -22.23 -21.49
N PHE A 240 22.85 -22.38 -20.18
CA PHE A 240 23.91 -22.36 -19.18
C PHE A 240 23.85 -23.63 -18.30
N ASP A 241 25.01 -24.17 -17.93
CA ASP A 241 25.08 -25.29 -16.98
C ASP A 241 24.51 -24.85 -15.62
N PRO A 242 23.60 -25.62 -15.01
CA PRO A 242 23.07 -25.29 -13.68
C PRO A 242 24.14 -25.27 -12.59
N ASN A 243 25.28 -25.93 -12.79
CA ASN A 243 26.41 -25.88 -11.89
C ASN A 243 27.34 -24.74 -12.33
N ILE A 244 27.54 -23.76 -11.45
CA ILE A 244 28.59 -22.76 -11.63
C ILE A 244 29.91 -23.49 -11.43
N ASP A 245 30.76 -23.50 -12.45
CA ASP A 245 32.13 -23.97 -12.32
C ASP A 245 32.94 -22.86 -11.63
N TYR A 246 33.32 -23.10 -10.38
CA TYR A 246 34.13 -22.17 -9.60
C TYR A 246 35.21 -22.94 -8.84
N ASP A 247 36.38 -22.31 -8.72
CA ASP A 247 37.46 -22.85 -7.90
C ASP A 247 37.13 -22.64 -6.42
N ARG A 248 36.94 -23.74 -5.68
CA ARG A 248 36.67 -23.68 -4.23
C ARG A 248 37.80 -23.03 -3.44
N ALA A 249 39.04 -23.12 -3.92
CA ALA A 249 40.19 -22.55 -3.22
C ALA A 249 40.19 -21.01 -3.20
N GLU A 250 39.47 -20.36 -4.13
CA GLU A 250 39.33 -18.90 -4.19
C GLU A 250 38.10 -18.38 -3.43
N VAL A 251 37.14 -19.23 -3.08
CA VAL A 251 35.88 -18.83 -2.43
C VAL A 251 35.90 -19.05 -0.90
N GLU A 252 36.69 -20.00 -0.40
CA GLU A 252 36.72 -20.37 1.03
C GLU A 252 37.85 -19.70 1.85
N GLN A 253 38.42 -18.58 1.38
CA GLN A 253 39.39 -17.77 2.16
C GLN A 253 38.74 -16.75 3.09
#